data_AF-A0A1X9YQL4-F1
#
_entry.id   AF-A0A1X9YQL4-F1
#
_cell.length_a   1.000
_cell.length_b   1.000
_cell.length_c   1.000
_cell.angle_alpha   90.00
_cell.angle_beta   90.00
_cell.angle_gamma   90.00
#
_symmetry.space_group_name_H-M   'P 1'
#
loop_
_entity.id
_entity.type
_entity.pdbx_description
1 polymer ?
#
loop_
_entity_poly.entity_id
_entity_poly.type
_entity_poly.pdbx_seq_one_letter_code
_entity_poly.pdbx_strand_id
1 'polypeptide(L)'
;MSENEASAISGDELTLKELFDRYYSRLVYFSAQVVGCKETAEDVVQEAFIKYWNQRTSVAAHPLAIKSYLYSTVKHASLNVARHQKVKATYAEGVANMAVVEEDGLDNAIVYAEVLAQLHSALSTLPANCQRISRMCYLEGMKNQEVAN
;
A
#
# COMPACT_ATOMS: atom_id res chain seq x y z
N MET A 1 21.70 -18.31 -28.74
CA MET A 1 20.54 -18.68 -27.91
C MET A 1 20.19 -17.47 -27.08
N SER A 2 19.09 -16.83 -27.48
CA SER A 2 18.35 -15.68 -26.91
C SER A 2 19.12 -14.59 -26.20
N GLU A 3 19.66 -13.67 -26.99
CA GLU A 3 19.80 -12.27 -26.62
C GLU A 3 18.47 -11.55 -26.85
N ASN A 4 18.14 -10.66 -25.91
CA ASN A 4 17.42 -9.41 -26.15
C ASN A 4 15.95 -9.47 -26.59
N GLU A 5 15.05 -9.71 -25.63
CA GLU A 5 13.68 -9.19 -25.70
C GLU A 5 13.59 -7.86 -24.94
N ALA A 6 14.37 -6.87 -25.39
CA ALA A 6 14.01 -5.47 -25.21
C ALA A 6 12.85 -5.18 -26.15
N SER A 7 11.65 -5.64 -25.77
CA SER A 7 10.42 -5.27 -26.47
C SER A 7 10.22 -3.79 -26.26
N ALA A 8 10.22 -3.04 -27.36
CA ALA A 8 9.99 -1.61 -27.40
C ALA A 8 8.63 -1.28 -26.78
N ILE A 9 8.66 -0.82 -25.53
CA ILE A 9 7.47 -0.34 -24.84
C ILE A 9 7.15 1.04 -25.43
N SER A 10 6.01 1.11 -26.11
CA SER A 10 5.47 2.35 -26.67
C SER A 10 5.36 3.40 -25.55
N GLY A 11 5.75 4.64 -25.83
CA GLY A 11 6.03 5.70 -24.85
C GLY A 11 4.88 6.18 -23.95
N ASP A 12 3.78 5.44 -23.82
CA ASP A 12 2.62 5.70 -22.96
C ASP A 12 2.40 4.63 -21.88
N GLU A 13 3.13 3.52 -21.89
CA GLU A 13 2.98 2.44 -20.90
C GLU A 13 3.99 2.61 -19.75
N LEU A 14 3.50 2.81 -18.53
CA LEU A 14 4.34 2.93 -17.34
C LEU A 14 5.12 1.63 -17.10
N THR A 15 6.43 1.74 -16.91
CA THR A 15 7.26 0.59 -16.57
C THR A 15 6.87 0.04 -15.19
N LEU A 16 7.14 -1.25 -14.95
CA LEU A 16 6.92 -1.87 -13.63
C LEU A 16 7.65 -1.08 -12.53
N LYS A 17 8.86 -0.61 -12.83
CA LYS A 17 9.66 0.17 -11.90
C LYS A 17 8.96 1.47 -11.51
N GLU A 18 8.44 2.22 -12.46
CA GLU A 18 7.74 3.48 -12.19
C GLU A 18 6.46 3.26 -11.39
N LEU A 19 5.72 2.18 -11.69
CA LEU A 19 4.54 1.79 -10.92
C LEU A 19 4.91 1.41 -9.49
N PHE A 20 5.98 0.66 -9.32
CA PHE A 20 6.48 0.25 -8.01
C PHE A 20 6.92 1.47 -7.19
N ASP A 21 7.79 2.31 -7.74
CA ASP A 21 8.28 3.53 -7.09
C ASP A 21 7.11 4.47 -6.72
N ARG A 22 6.05 4.50 -7.54
CA ARG A 22 4.86 5.32 -7.29
C ARG A 22 3.96 4.75 -6.20
N TYR A 23 3.64 3.46 -6.23
CA TYR A 23 2.54 2.89 -5.42
C TYR A 23 2.97 2.00 -4.27
N TYR A 24 4.19 1.47 -4.26
CA TYR A 24 4.59 0.46 -3.27
C TYR A 24 4.46 0.96 -1.82
N SER A 25 5.07 2.10 -1.50
CA SER A 25 5.11 2.63 -0.13
C SER A 25 3.71 2.90 0.45
N ARG A 26 2.81 3.49 -0.34
CA ARG A 26 1.43 3.79 0.08
C ARG A 26 0.56 2.53 0.20
N LEU A 27 0.77 1.53 -0.65
CA LEU A 27 0.07 0.25 -0.57
C LEU A 27 0.54 -0.56 0.64
N VAL A 28 1.84 -0.53 0.96
CA VAL A 28 2.40 -1.15 2.17
C VAL A 28 1.84 -0.47 3.41
N TYR A 29 1.84 0.87 3.44
CA TYR A 29 1.24 1.62 4.54
C TYR A 29 -0.23 1.25 4.74
N PHE A 30 -1.02 1.26 3.67
CA PHE A 30 -2.44 0.85 3.69
C PHE A 30 -2.62 -0.58 4.20
N SER A 31 -1.88 -1.55 3.63
CA SER A 31 -1.99 -2.95 4.02
C SER A 31 -1.58 -3.17 5.48
N ALA A 32 -0.55 -2.46 5.98
CA ALA A 32 -0.11 -2.55 7.37
C ALA A 32 -1.19 -2.09 8.37
N GLN A 33 -2.03 -1.11 8.01
CA GLN A 33 -3.19 -0.72 8.82
C GLN A 33 -4.24 -1.84 8.93
N VAL A 34 -4.27 -2.77 7.96
CA VAL A 34 -5.21 -3.90 7.94
C VAL A 34 -4.64 -5.14 8.62
N VAL A 35 -3.40 -5.51 8.29
CA VAL A 35 -2.78 -6.75 8.78
C VAL A 35 -1.99 -6.58 10.08
N GLY A 36 -1.79 -5.35 10.55
CA GLY A 36 -1.10 -5.03 11.80
C GLY A 36 0.40 -5.37 11.84
N CYS A 37 0.99 -5.80 10.73
CA CYS A 37 2.39 -6.21 10.61
C CYS A 37 2.99 -5.71 9.29
N LYS A 38 4.09 -4.97 9.37
CA LYS A 38 4.73 -4.35 8.20
C LYS A 38 5.28 -5.39 7.22
N GLU A 39 5.92 -6.43 7.74
CA GLU A 39 6.52 -7.50 6.97
C GLU A 39 5.45 -8.25 6.17
N THR A 40 4.33 -8.57 6.83
CA THR A 40 3.18 -9.21 6.19
C THR A 40 2.56 -8.30 5.12
N ALA A 41 2.51 -6.98 5.37
CA ALA A 41 2.02 -6.02 4.41
C ALA A 41 2.93 -5.90 3.16
N GLU A 42 4.25 -5.94 3.35
CA GLU A 42 5.22 -5.96 2.25
C GLU A 42 5.03 -7.20 1.36
N ASP A 43 4.86 -8.38 1.96
CA ASP A 43 4.61 -9.62 1.22
C ASP A 43 3.30 -9.55 0.41
N VAL A 44 2.22 -9.06 1.02
CA VAL A 44 0.92 -8.86 0.35
C VAL A 44 1.05 -7.94 -0.86
N VAL A 45 1.76 -6.82 -0.71
CA VAL A 45 1.93 -5.85 -1.79
C VAL A 45 2.82 -6.41 -2.90
N GLN A 46 3.91 -7.11 -2.56
CA GLN A 46 4.76 -7.78 -3.54
C GLN A 46 3.96 -8.79 -4.38
N GLU A 47 3.14 -9.62 -3.73
CA GLU A 47 2.28 -10.58 -4.44
C GLU A 47 1.27 -9.87 -5.36
N ALA A 48 0.72 -8.73 -4.94
CA ALA A 48 -0.19 -7.93 -5.77
C ALA A 48 0.51 -7.36 -7.02
N PHE A 49 1.75 -6.89 -6.91
CA PHE A 49 2.54 -6.44 -8.06
C PHE A 49 2.88 -7.60 -9.01
N ILE A 50 3.20 -8.79 -8.48
CA ILE A 50 3.43 -9.99 -9.30
C ILE A 50 2.16 -10.37 -10.06
N LYS A 51 1.00 -10.37 -9.39
CA LYS A 51 -0.31 -10.63 -10.01
C LYS A 51 -0.61 -9.63 -11.12
N TYR A 52 -0.42 -8.34 -10.84
CA TYR A 52 -0.58 -7.29 -11.85
C TYR A 52 0.34 -7.52 -13.05
N TRP A 53 1.63 -7.77 -12.84
CA TRP A 53 2.59 -7.95 -13.93
C TRP A 53 2.24 -9.12 -14.83
N ASN A 54 1.77 -10.22 -14.25
CA ASN A 54 1.33 -11.41 -14.99
C ASN A 54 0.01 -11.17 -15.77
N GLN A 55 -0.82 -10.22 -15.33
CA GLN A 55 -2.12 -9.89 -15.92
C GLN A 55 -2.12 -8.54 -16.64
N ARG A 56 -0.96 -7.91 -16.84
CA ARG A 56 -0.87 -6.52 -17.32
C ARG A 56 -1.50 -6.28 -18.69
N THR A 57 -1.62 -7.33 -19.51
CA THR A 57 -2.28 -7.26 -20.83
C THR A 57 -3.81 -7.26 -20.74
N SER A 58 -4.40 -7.69 -19.62
CA SER A 58 -5.86 -7.67 -19.39
C SER A 58 -6.33 -6.47 -18.59
N VAL A 59 -5.44 -5.78 -17.89
CA VAL A 59 -5.72 -4.51 -17.21
C VAL A 59 -5.49 -3.37 -18.20
N ALA A 60 -6.42 -2.40 -18.26
CA ALA A 60 -6.19 -1.21 -19.07
C ALA A 60 -4.89 -0.50 -18.63
N ALA A 61 -4.03 -0.12 -19.58
CA ALA A 61 -2.75 0.56 -19.32
C ALA A 61 -2.91 1.95 -18.65
N HIS A 62 -4.15 2.41 -18.48
CA HIS A 62 -4.44 3.70 -17.86
C HIS A 62 -4.04 3.73 -16.38
N PRO A 63 -3.31 4.75 -15.90
CA PRO A 63 -2.81 4.82 -14.51
C PRO A 63 -3.88 4.67 -13.43
N LEU A 64 -5.10 5.18 -13.66
CA LEU A 64 -6.23 5.01 -12.71
C LEU A 64 -6.71 3.55 -12.64
N ALA A 65 -6.73 2.84 -13.76
CA ALA A 65 -7.14 1.43 -13.78
C ALA A 65 -6.12 0.56 -13.04
N ILE A 66 -4.83 0.83 -13.27
CA ILE A 66 -3.73 0.17 -12.55
C ILE A 66 -3.82 0.44 -11.04
N LYS A 67 -4.00 1.71 -10.65
CA LYS A 67 -4.17 2.09 -9.24
C LYS A 67 -5.35 1.36 -8.61
N SER A 68 -6.51 1.37 -9.27
CA SER A 68 -7.70 0.68 -8.79
C SER A 68 -7.47 -0.82 -8.64
N TYR A 69 -6.83 -1.46 -9.62
CA TYR A 69 -6.51 -2.88 -9.57
C TYR A 69 -5.61 -3.22 -8.38
N LEU A 70 -4.52 -2.46 -8.18
CA LEU A 70 -3.57 -2.68 -7.11
C LEU A 70 -4.23 -2.52 -5.74
N TYR A 71 -4.98 -1.43 -5.52
CA TYR A 71 -5.69 -1.21 -4.26
C TYR A 71 -6.73 -2.29 -3.97
N SER A 72 -7.54 -2.70 -4.96
CA SER A 72 -8.51 -3.79 -4.77
C SER A 72 -7.81 -5.11 -4.44
N THR A 73 -6.74 -5.44 -5.17
CA THR A 73 -5.99 -6.69 -4.93
C THR A 73 -5.36 -6.71 -3.55
N VAL A 74 -4.72 -5.63 -3.13
CA VAL A 74 -4.11 -5.48 -1.80
C VAL A 74 -5.18 -5.48 -0.70
N LYS A 75 -6.31 -4.79 -0.89
CA LYS A 75 -7.45 -4.78 0.04
C LYS A 75 -7.95 -6.21 0.29
N HIS A 76 -8.26 -6.95 -0.77
CA HIS A 76 -8.75 -8.33 -0.63
C HIS A 76 -7.73 -9.27 0.00
N ALA A 77 -6.46 -9.19 -0.40
CA ALA A 77 -5.39 -10.02 0.16
C ALA A 77 -5.17 -9.71 1.66
N SER A 78 -5.13 -8.43 2.03
CA SER A 78 -4.95 -7.99 3.43
C SER A 78 -6.10 -8.46 4.31
N LEU A 79 -7.35 -8.32 3.84
CA LEU A 79 -8.53 -8.80 4.56
C LEU A 79 -8.50 -10.33 4.74
N ASN A 80 -8.04 -11.08 3.73
CA ASN A 80 -7.92 -12.53 3.84
C ASN A 80 -6.87 -12.94 4.88
N VAL A 81 -5.72 -12.25 4.89
CA VAL A 81 -4.68 -12.47 5.91
C VAL A 81 -5.21 -12.17 7.31
N ALA A 82 -5.84 -11.01 7.50
CA ALA A 82 -6.40 -10.60 8.80
C ALA A 82 -7.46 -11.58 9.31
N ARG A 83 -8.35 -12.06 8.42
CA ARG A 83 -9.34 -13.11 8.75
C ARG A 83 -8.66 -14.40 9.19
N HIS A 84 -7.63 -14.85 8.47
CA HIS A 84 -6.91 -16.08 8.80
C HIS A 84 -6.15 -15.98 10.12
N GLN A 85 -5.50 -14.85 10.39
CA GLN A 85 -4.85 -14.56 11.67
C GLN A 85 -5.85 -14.60 12.82
N LYS A 86 -7.04 -14.00 12.65
CA LYS A 86 -8.10 -14.05 13.66
C LYS A 86 -8.57 -15.48 13.92
N VAL A 87 -8.85 -16.26 12.87
CA VAL A 87 -9.26 -17.65 13.02
C VAL A 87 -8.22 -18.43 13.83
N LYS A 88 -6.93 -18.30 13.47
CA LYS A 88 -5.83 -18.93 14.23
C LYS A 88 -5.79 -18.47 15.68
N ALA A 89 -5.92 -17.17 15.94
CA ALA A 89 -5.93 -16.62 17.30
C ALA A 89 -7.13 -17.12 18.12
N THR A 90 -8.34 -17.16 17.55
CA THR A 90 -9.53 -17.68 18.24
C THR A 90 -9.40 -19.17 18.58
N TYR A 91 -8.85 -19.99 17.67
CA TYR A 91 -8.61 -21.40 17.94
C TYR A 91 -7.46 -21.66 18.94
N ALA A 92 -6.39 -20.86 18.88
CA ALA A 92 -5.23 -21.04 19.75
C ALA A 92 -5.40 -20.44 21.16
N GLU A 93 -6.08 -19.31 21.27
CA GLU A 93 -6.12 -18.50 22.50
C GLU A 93 -7.53 -18.41 23.12
N GLY A 94 -8.56 -18.97 22.47
CA GLY A 94 -9.95 -18.86 22.94
C GLY A 94 -10.51 -17.43 22.92
N VAL A 95 -9.81 -16.50 22.28
CA VAL A 95 -10.18 -15.08 22.22
C VAL A 95 -11.19 -14.88 21.09
N ALA A 96 -12.45 -14.69 21.45
CA ALA A 96 -13.55 -14.48 20.50
C ALA A 96 -13.61 -13.05 19.92
N ASN A 97 -12.83 -12.10 20.46
CA ASN A 97 -13.14 -10.68 20.34
C ASN A 97 -12.00 -9.79 19.80
N MET A 98 -11.28 -10.24 18.76
CA MET A 98 -10.49 -9.31 17.94
C MET A 98 -11.42 -8.49 17.04
N ALA A 99 -11.37 -7.17 17.18
CA ALA A 99 -12.11 -6.23 16.33
C ALA A 99 -11.78 -6.48 14.86
N VAL A 100 -12.81 -6.54 14.01
CA VAL A 100 -12.65 -6.62 12.57
C VAL A 100 -12.39 -5.21 12.08
N VAL A 101 -11.39 -5.01 11.22
CA VAL A 101 -11.36 -3.79 10.40
C VAL A 101 -12.59 -3.89 9.48
N GLU A 102 -13.65 -3.20 9.86
CA GLU A 102 -14.89 -3.15 9.08
C GLU A 102 -14.58 -2.62 7.68
N GLU A 103 -15.17 -3.27 6.68
CA GLU A 103 -14.89 -2.98 5.27
C GLU A 103 -15.23 -1.51 4.91
N ASP A 104 -16.19 -0.92 5.62
CA ASP A 104 -16.61 0.49 5.53
C ASP A 104 -15.51 1.48 5.98
N GLY A 105 -14.62 1.10 6.90
CA GLY A 105 -13.51 1.95 7.33
C GLY A 105 -12.33 1.96 6.36
N LEU A 106 -12.29 1.00 5.42
CA LEU A 106 -11.10 0.76 4.63
C LEU A 106 -10.93 1.75 3.47
N ASP A 107 -12.02 2.29 2.96
CA ASP A 107 -11.97 3.31 1.90
C ASP A 107 -11.37 4.62 2.44
N ASN A 108 -11.65 4.97 3.70
CA ASN A 108 -11.00 6.09 4.38
C ASN A 108 -9.49 5.86 4.54
N ALA A 109 -9.06 4.62 4.82
CA ALA A 109 -7.63 4.30 4.91
C ALA A 109 -6.92 4.43 3.56
N ILE A 110 -7.58 4.11 2.44
CA ILE A 110 -7.07 4.37 1.08
C ILE A 110 -6.87 5.87 0.86
N VAL A 111 -7.89 6.67 1.19
CA VAL A 111 -7.82 8.14 1.07
C VAL A 111 -6.67 8.69 1.90
N TYR A 112 -6.55 8.26 3.16
CA TYR A 112 -5.50 8.71 4.06
C TYR A 112 -4.10 8.36 3.53
N ALA A 113 -3.90 7.14 3.03
CA ALA A 113 -2.64 6.71 2.43
C ALA A 113 -2.25 7.57 1.22
N GLU A 114 -3.21 7.94 0.38
CA GLU A 114 -2.99 8.81 -0.78
C GLU A 114 -2.67 10.25 -0.36
N VAL A 115 -3.37 10.80 0.63
CA VAL A 115 -3.08 12.13 1.19
C VAL A 115 -1.68 12.17 1.78
N LEU A 116 -1.30 11.15 2.56
CA LEU A 116 0.02 11.05 3.16
C LEU A 116 1.13 10.97 2.08
N ALA A 117 0.89 10.22 1.01
CA ALA A 117 1.82 10.12 -0.11
C ALA A 117 2.00 11.47 -0.84
N GLN A 118 0.91 12.20 -1.07
CA GLN A 118 0.95 13.54 -1.68
C GLN A 118 1.69 14.54 -0.77
N LEU A 119 1.41 14.51 0.53
CA LEU A 119 2.10 15.35 1.50
C LEU A 119 3.60 15.06 1.51
N HIS A 120 3.99 13.79 1.56
CA HIS A 120 5.41 13.41 1.55
C HIS A 120 6.11 13.87 0.27
N SER A 121 5.45 13.72 -0.88
CA SER A 121 5.94 14.24 -2.17
C SER A 121 6.12 15.76 -2.12
N ALA A 122 5.13 16.51 -1.66
CA ALA A 122 5.22 17.96 -1.51
C ALA A 122 6.36 18.37 -0.57
N LEU A 123 6.50 17.70 0.58
CA LEU A 123 7.59 17.94 1.53
C LEU A 123 8.97 17.63 0.94
N SER A 124 9.06 16.69 0.00
CA SER A 124 10.32 16.36 -0.67
C SER A 124 10.79 17.43 -1.67
N THR A 125 9.92 18.36 -2.06
CA THR A 125 10.30 19.52 -2.89
C THR A 125 10.88 20.68 -2.07
N LEU A 126 10.78 20.62 -0.74
CA LEU A 126 11.31 21.66 0.13
C LEU A 126 12.85 21.58 0.23
N PRO A 127 13.53 22.73 0.41
CA PRO A 127 14.96 22.73 0.71
C PRO A 127 15.28 21.84 1.92
N ALA A 128 16.42 21.14 1.90
CA ALA A 128 16.77 20.09 2.86
C ALA A 128 16.57 20.46 4.35
N ASN A 129 16.82 21.73 4.70
CA ASN A 129 16.62 22.23 6.06
C ASN A 129 15.13 22.30 6.47
N CYS A 130 14.25 22.71 5.55
CA CYS A 130 12.80 22.79 5.77
C CYS A 130 12.14 21.41 5.76
N GLN A 131 12.65 20.48 4.94
CA GLN A 131 12.17 19.10 4.88
C GLN A 131 12.41 18.36 6.22
N ARG A 132 13.58 18.58 6.84
CA ARG A 132 13.94 17.94 8.10
C ARG A 132 13.06 18.40 9.26
N ILE A 133 12.80 19.72 9.37
CA ILE A 133 11.93 20.30 10.39
C ILE A 133 10.48 19.83 10.20
N SER A 134 9.98 19.87 8.96
CA SER A 134 8.60 19.47 8.67
C SER A 134 8.36 17.98 8.98
N ARG A 135 9.32 17.10 8.67
CA ARG A 135 9.24 15.67 8.99
C ARG A 135 9.18 15.41 10.50
N MET A 136 9.96 16.15 11.30
CA MET A 136 9.95 16.03 12.76
C MET A 136 8.62 16.50 13.35
N CYS A 137 8.16 17.70 12.99
CA CYS A 137 6.87 18.22 13.47
C CYS A 137 5.69 17.32 13.09
N TYR A 138 5.73 16.70 11.91
CA TYR A 138 4.66 15.81 11.45
C TYR A 138 4.66 14.46 12.20
N LEU A 139 5.82 13.83 12.37
CA LEU A 139 5.96 12.59 13.16
C LEU A 139 5.59 12.80 14.64
N GLU A 140 5.97 13.93 15.21
CA GLU A 140 5.62 14.31 16.59
C GLU A 140 4.14 14.68 16.71
N GLY A 141 3.56 15.33 15.70
CA GLY A 141 2.13 15.63 15.63
C GLY A 141 1.25 14.37 15.54
N MET A 142 1.64 13.39 14.73
CA MET A 142 0.94 12.09 14.64
C MET A 142 1.01 11.33 15.97
N LYS A 143 2.18 11.24 16.60
CA LYS A 143 2.33 10.60 17.91
C LYS A 143 1.48 11.28 18.99
N ASN A 144 1.38 12.60 18.97
CA ASN A 144 0.53 13.32 19.93
C ASN A 144 -0.97 13.09 19.70
N GLN A 145 -1.42 12.94 18.45
CA GLN A 145 -2.82 12.63 18.15
C GLN A 145 -3.17 11.16 18.44
N GLU A 146 -2.25 10.22 18.23
CA GLU A 146 -2.44 8.80 18.56
C GLU A 146 -2.51 8.53 20.06
N VAL A 147 -1.86 9.37 20.90
CA VAL A 147 -1.87 9.24 22.37
C VAL A 147 -3.04 10.00 23.02
N ALA A 148 -3.71 10.88 22.28
CA ALA A 148 -4.80 11.73 22.79
C ALA A 148 -6.21 11.10 22.68
N ASN A 149 -6.34 9.85 22.24
CA ASN A 149 -7.61 9.10 22.17
C ASN A 149 -7.59 7.84 23.02
#